data_AF-A0A7W1Z4A6-F1
#
_entry.id   AF-A0A7W1Z4A6-F1
#
_cell.length_a   1.000
_cell.length_b   1.000
_cell.length_c   1.000
_cell.angle_alpha   90.00
_cell.angle_beta   90.00
_cell.angle_gamma   90.00
#
_symmetry.space_group_name_H-M   'P 1'
#
loop_
_entity.id
_entity.type
_entity.pdbx_description
1 polymer ?
#
loop_
_entity_poly.entity_id
_entity_poly.type
_entity_poly.pdbx_seq_one_letter_code
_entity_poly.pdbx_strand_id
1 'polypeptide(L)' 'MPKIVRFHQTGGADVLKLEDLPLAEPGKGEVRIKVEAIG' A
#
# COMPACT_ATOMS: atom_id res chain seq x y z
N MET A 1 -10.72 4.07 3.14
CA MET A 1 -9.47 3.37 3.49
C MET A 1 -8.85 2.87 2.18
N PRO A 2 -7.63 3.27 1.80
CA PRO A 2 -6.92 2.67 0.67
C PRO A 2 -6.73 1.15 0.85
N LYS A 3 -6.90 0.41 -0.25
CA LYS A 3 -6.52 -1.00 -0.34
C LYS A 3 -5.07 -1.12 -0.75
N ILE A 4 -4.29 -1.87 0.03
CA ILE A 4 -2.84 -2.02 -0.16
C ILE A 4 -2.50 -3.51 -0.16
N VAL A 5 -1.57 -3.90 -1.03
CA VAL A 5 -0.95 -5.24 -0.99
C VAL A 5 0.21 -5.20 0.01
N ARG A 6 0.16 -6.03 1.07
CA ARG A 6 1.24 -6.18 2.07
C ARG A 6 1.67 -7.64 2.19
N PHE A 7 2.93 -7.84 2.58
CA PHE A 7 3.46 -9.12 3.02
C PHE A 7 4.26 -8.92 4.31
N HIS A 8 4.18 -9.88 5.22
CA HIS A 8 4.88 -9.84 6.52
C HIS A 8 5.90 -10.98 6.66
N GLN A 9 6.08 -11.76 5.60
CA GLN A 9 7.03 -12.85 5.46
C GLN A 9 7.45 -12.97 4.00
N THR A 10 8.65 -13.49 3.74
CA THR A 10 9.13 -13.77 2.37
C THR A 10 8.50 -15.06 1.83
N GLY A 11 8.30 -15.14 0.51
CA GLY A 11 7.66 -16.29 -0.13
C GLY A 11 7.19 -15.99 -1.56
N GLY A 12 6.34 -16.86 -2.10
CA GLY A 12 5.69 -16.65 -3.40
C GLY A 12 4.51 -15.68 -3.29
N ALA A 13 3.67 -15.64 -4.33
CA ALA A 13 2.50 -14.75 -4.36
C ALA A 13 1.47 -15.07 -3.26
N ASP A 14 1.54 -16.26 -2.66
CA ASP A 14 0.68 -16.74 -1.58
C ASP A 14 0.81 -15.92 -0.28
N VAL A 15 1.93 -15.20 -0.09
CA VAL A 15 2.16 -14.38 1.11
C VAL A 15 1.57 -12.97 1.01
N LEU A 16 1.03 -12.60 -0.15
CA LEU A 16 0.43 -11.28 -0.41
C LEU A 16 -0.97 -11.18 0.20
N LYS A 17 -1.24 -10.07 0.90
CA LYS A 17 -2.52 -9.79 1.55
C LYS A 17 -3.07 -8.45 1.09
N LEU A 18 -4.37 -8.40 0.79
CA LEU A 18 -5.10 -7.16 0.60
C LEU A 18 -5.59 -6.64 1.95
N GLU A 19 -5.09 -5.48 2.34
CA GLU A 19 -5.43 -4.84 3.62
C GLU A 19 -6.02 -3.45 3.36
N ASP A 20 -7.03 -3.07 4.14
CA ASP A 20 -7.54 -1.70 4.20
C ASP A 20 -6.77 -0.94 5.29
N LEU A 21 -6.16 0.19 4.94
CA LEU A 21 -5.40 1.02 5.88
C LEU A 21 -5.98 2.44 6.00
N PRO A 22 -5.80 3.12 7.13
CA PRO A 22 -6.08 4.54 7.23
C PRO A 22 -5.22 5.34 6.26
N LEU A 23 -5.77 6.45 5.75
CA LEU A 23 -5.02 7.36 4.91
C LEU A 23 -4.09 8.21 5.80
N ALA A 24 -2.80 8.24 5.49
CA ALA A 24 -1.85 9.12 6.14
C ALA A 24 -1.75 10.48 5.41
N GLU A 25 -1.47 11.53 6.17
CA GLU A 25 -1.09 12.83 5.60
C GLU A 25 0.40 12.82 5.21
N PRO A 26 0.77 13.47 4.09
CA PRO A 26 2.15 13.56 3.67
C PRO A 26 2.98 14.39 4.66
N GLY A 27 4.22 13.97 4.90
CA GLY A 27 5.22 14.71 5.67
C GLY A 27 5.80 15.91 4.92
N LYS A 28 6.74 16.62 5.56
CA LYS A 28 7.41 17.77 4.94
C LYS A 28 8.21 17.33 3.72
N GLY A 29 7.83 17.83 2.55
CA GLY A 29 8.48 17.50 1.27
C GLY A 29 7.94 16.24 0.60
N GLU A 30 6.90 15.60 1.15
CA GLU A 30 6.23 14.46 0.54
C GLU A 30 4.99 14.90 -0.24
N VAL A 31 4.58 14.06 -1.19
CA VAL A 31 3.31 14.21 -1.92
C VAL A 31 2.51 12.92 -1.80
N ARG A 32 1.19 13.05 -1.73
CA ARG A 32 0.27 11.92 -1.72
C ARG A 32 -0.32 11.71 -3.11
N ILE A 33 -0.20 10.49 -3.64
CA ILE A 33 -0.68 10.13 -4.97
C ILE A 33 -1.85 9.17 -4.86
N LYS A 34 -2.91 9.43 -5.64
CA LYS A 34 -3.96 8.44 -5.88
C LYS A 34 -3.52 7.56 -7.05
N VAL A 35 -3.18 6.31 -6.76
CA VAL A 35 -2.74 5.34 -7.76
C VAL A 35 -3.95 4.89 -8.59
N GLU A 36 -3.96 5.20 -9.88
CA GLU A 36 -4.95 4.70 -10.85
C GLU A 36 -4.43 3.43 -11.59
N ALA A 37 -3.11 3.29 -11.72
CA ALA A 37 -2.45 2.12 -12.31
C ALA A 37 -1.06 1.90 -11.68
N ILE A 38 -0.67 0.64 -11.50
CA ILE A 38 0.63 0.19 -10.99
C ILE A 38 1.05 -1.08 -11.75
N GLY A 39 2.35 -1.24 -12.02
CA GLY A 39 2.92 -2.36 -12.78
C GLY A 39 4.32 -2.69 -12.33
#